data_AF-A0A7J4MHS7-F1
#
_entry.id   AF-A0A7J4MHS7-F1
#
_cell.length_a   1.000
_cell.length_b   1.000
_cell.length_c   1.000
_cell.angle_alpha   90.00
_cell.angle_beta   90.00
_cell.angle_gamma   90.00
#
_symmetry.space_group_name_H-M   'P 1'
#
loop_
_entity.id
_entity.type
_entity.pdbx_description
1 polymer ?
#
loop_
_entity_poly.entity_id
_entity_poly.type
_entity_poly.pdbx_seq_one_letter_code
_entity_poly.pdbx_strand_id
1 'polypeptide(L)'
;MPEIETVRINWLNSIFLIATPILAITGIILHWIYFNPPGFLELVVFLSLYFACGLSITVGYHRLFSHRSHNAKWPLVLFYAIFGAGSFQNSIIEWCSDHRKHHKMTDTENDPYSVTRGFWYSHIGWILLEEQNFSNDFSNVKDLQQSKIIMWQHRNIFLIGALSGLVLPAAIGLLFGGITGAVGCFVWSGLARVVFVHHGTFLINSAAHIWGTQPYSEEDSSRDSFWLAFLTFGEGYHNFHHTFQADYRNGHKWYHIDPSKWWIKSFKIIGLNSNLKSTPKHSIEVAKVNMKFKKSAEKLLRRNISIHKFEDRLVNCRDQLRSYMYEIQKAKQELKKKAVESKLAVKSKIEKLKISAKSTRNDLRQLFKDMKYEYRHTKMVA
;
A
#
# COMPACT_ATOMS: atom_id res chain seq x y z
N MET A 1 -21.00 25.81 22.19
CA MET A 1 -19.67 25.36 22.63
C MET A 1 -19.36 24.10 21.83
N PRO A 2 -18.19 23.96 21.18
CA PRO A 2 -17.82 22.66 20.64
C PRO A 2 -17.77 21.69 21.82
N GLU A 3 -18.45 20.55 21.72
CA GLU A 3 -18.36 19.50 22.72
C GLU A 3 -16.88 19.16 22.92
N ILE A 4 -16.43 19.14 24.17
CA ILE A 4 -15.07 18.75 24.51
C ILE A 4 -14.94 17.29 24.06
N GLU A 5 -14.18 17.04 22.99
CA GLU A 5 -13.86 15.70 22.53
C GLU A 5 -13.22 14.93 23.69
N THR A 6 -13.96 14.00 24.28
CA THR A 6 -13.41 13.19 25.37
C THR A 6 -12.50 12.13 24.75
N VAL A 7 -11.20 12.40 24.76
CA VAL A 7 -10.18 11.41 24.44
C VAL A 7 -10.02 10.50 25.66
N ARG A 8 -10.14 9.18 25.47
CA ARG A 8 -9.94 8.17 26.52
C ARG A 8 -8.85 7.21 26.11
N ILE A 9 -8.18 6.58 27.06
CA ILE A 9 -7.21 5.52 26.76
C ILE A 9 -8.00 4.24 26.46
N ASN A 10 -7.75 3.63 25.30
CA ASN A 10 -8.17 2.27 25.02
C ASN A 10 -7.22 1.32 25.75
N TRP A 11 -7.57 0.94 26.97
CA TRP A 11 -6.70 0.12 27.83
C TRP A 11 -6.41 -1.26 27.23
N LEU A 12 -7.37 -1.88 26.53
CA LEU A 12 -7.18 -3.18 25.90
C LEU A 12 -6.09 -3.11 24.82
N ASN A 13 -6.23 -2.18 23.88
CA ASN A 13 -5.25 -1.98 22.82
C ASN A 13 -3.89 -1.54 23.38
N SER A 14 -3.92 -0.65 24.37
CA SER A 14 -2.71 -0.10 24.96
C SER A 14 -1.89 -1.16 25.69
N ILE A 15 -2.54 -1.96 26.53
CA ILE A 15 -1.86 -3.08 27.22
C ILE A 15 -1.33 -4.07 26.19
N PHE A 16 -2.13 -4.43 25.18
CA PHE A 16 -1.70 -5.40 24.16
C PHE A 16 -0.49 -4.91 23.35
N LEU A 17 -0.54 -3.69 22.82
CA LEU A 17 0.51 -3.13 21.96
C LEU A 17 1.79 -2.75 22.73
N ILE A 18 1.70 -2.44 24.03
CA ILE A 18 2.87 -2.16 24.88
C ILE A 18 3.47 -3.46 25.43
N ALA A 19 2.64 -4.41 25.86
CA ALA A 19 3.12 -5.65 26.44
C ALA A 19 3.72 -6.60 25.39
N THR A 20 3.18 -6.64 24.17
CA THR A 20 3.64 -7.60 23.15
C THR A 20 5.11 -7.42 22.77
N PRO A 21 5.64 -6.21 22.51
CA PRO A 21 7.08 -6.00 22.29
C PRO A 21 7.95 -6.40 23.48
N ILE A 22 7.51 -6.09 24.71
CA ILE A 22 8.24 -6.47 25.93
C ILE A 22 8.30 -8.00 26.03
N LEU A 23 7.16 -8.67 25.90
CA LEU A 23 7.08 -10.14 25.91
C LEU A 23 7.88 -10.78 24.78
N ALA A 24 7.91 -10.17 23.58
CA ALA A 24 8.71 -10.65 22.47
C ALA A 24 10.21 -10.55 22.79
N ILE A 25 10.70 -9.41 23.28
CA ILE A 25 12.11 -9.21 23.63
C ILE A 25 12.51 -10.13 24.78
N THR A 26 11.75 -10.15 25.87
CA THR A 26 12.01 -11.04 27.01
C THR A 26 11.96 -12.50 26.56
N GLY A 27 10.96 -12.88 25.76
CA GLY A 27 10.83 -14.23 25.21
C GLY A 27 12.03 -14.62 24.34
N ILE A 28 12.53 -13.72 23.49
CA ILE A 28 13.71 -13.97 22.65
C ILE A 28 14.95 -14.21 23.53
N ILE A 29 15.16 -13.38 24.54
CA ILE A 29 16.30 -13.50 25.47
C ILE A 29 16.22 -14.83 26.23
N LEU A 30 15.06 -15.15 26.81
CA LEU A 30 14.87 -16.39 27.57
C LEU A 30 14.98 -17.62 26.66
N HIS A 31 14.38 -17.58 25.47
CA HIS A 31 14.52 -18.65 24.49
C HIS A 31 16.00 -18.91 24.17
N TRP A 32 16.77 -17.86 23.91
CA TRP A 32 18.20 -18.01 23.64
C TRP A 32 18.94 -18.67 24.81
N ILE A 33 18.72 -18.19 26.04
CA ILE A 33 19.42 -18.69 27.25
C ILE A 33 19.11 -20.17 27.51
N TYR A 34 17.85 -20.59 27.39
CA TYR A 34 17.41 -21.93 27.78
C TYR A 34 17.41 -22.95 26.63
N PHE A 35 17.34 -22.50 25.39
CA PHE A 35 17.10 -23.36 24.22
C PHE A 35 18.06 -23.15 23.05
N ASN A 36 19.06 -22.26 23.18
CA ASN A 36 20.00 -21.82 22.14
C ASN A 36 19.36 -20.86 21.10
N PRO A 37 20.16 -20.24 20.19
CA PRO A 37 19.64 -19.36 19.15
C PRO A 37 18.59 -20.04 18.25
N PRO A 38 17.69 -19.27 17.61
CA PRO A 38 16.70 -19.83 16.68
C PRO A 38 17.37 -20.63 15.57
N GLY A 39 16.83 -21.81 15.29
CA GLY A 39 17.28 -22.69 14.23
C GLY A 39 16.52 -22.46 12.92
N PHE A 40 16.67 -23.42 12.01
CA PHE A 40 16.02 -23.39 10.71
C PHE A 40 14.49 -23.50 10.82
N LEU A 41 13.98 -24.26 11.80
CA LEU A 41 12.55 -24.44 12.03
C LEU A 41 11.87 -23.09 12.36
N GLU A 42 12.38 -22.38 13.37
CA GLU A 42 11.85 -21.09 13.81
C GLU A 42 11.89 -20.08 12.67
N LEU A 43 12.98 -20.07 11.88
CA LEU A 43 13.12 -19.17 10.75
C LEU A 43 12.07 -19.43 9.66
N VAL A 44 11.87 -20.69 9.28
CA VAL A 44 10.90 -21.07 8.23
C VAL A 44 9.48 -20.78 8.68
N VAL A 45 9.13 -21.11 9.93
CA VAL A 45 7.79 -20.83 10.48
C VAL A 45 7.58 -19.33 10.59
N PHE A 46 8.59 -18.57 11.04
CA PHE A 46 8.53 -17.12 11.16
C PHE A 46 8.26 -16.49 9.80
N LEU A 47 9.09 -16.79 8.80
CA LEU A 47 8.93 -16.21 7.46
C LEU A 47 7.58 -16.61 6.85
N SER A 48 7.17 -17.87 6.97
CA SER A 48 5.90 -18.35 6.43
C SER A 48 4.71 -17.58 7.01
N LEU A 49 4.65 -17.44 8.34
CA LEU A 49 3.56 -16.72 9.00
C LEU A 49 3.68 -15.20 8.87
N TYR A 50 4.90 -14.66 8.79
CA TYR A 50 5.14 -13.25 8.50
C TYR A 50 4.56 -12.87 7.14
N PHE A 51 4.85 -13.66 6.11
CA PHE A 51 4.25 -13.47 4.78
C PHE A 51 2.74 -13.74 4.78
N ALA A 52 2.25 -14.80 5.44
CA ALA A 52 0.82 -15.12 5.47
C ALA A 52 0.00 -14.00 6.12
N CYS A 53 0.45 -13.47 7.26
CA CYS A 53 -0.24 -12.39 7.98
C CYS A 53 -0.06 -11.05 7.24
N GLY A 54 1.17 -10.71 6.85
CA GLY A 54 1.47 -9.47 6.12
C GLY A 54 0.70 -9.37 4.80
N LEU A 55 0.70 -10.43 3.98
CA LEU A 55 -0.07 -10.46 2.73
C LEU A 55 -1.58 -10.50 2.97
N SER A 56 -2.07 -11.02 4.10
CA SER A 56 -3.49 -10.93 4.44
C SER A 56 -3.94 -9.50 4.69
N ILE A 57 -3.08 -8.68 5.31
CA ILE A 57 -3.31 -7.24 5.45
C ILE A 57 -3.19 -6.54 4.09
N THR A 58 -2.08 -6.69 3.37
CA THR A 58 -1.82 -5.89 2.16
C THR A 58 -2.66 -6.34 0.95
N VAL A 59 -2.84 -7.64 0.74
CA VAL A 59 -3.64 -8.16 -0.39
C VAL A 59 -5.10 -8.28 -0.02
N GLY A 60 -5.40 -8.86 1.14
CA GLY A 60 -6.77 -9.10 1.60
C GLY A 60 -7.45 -7.82 2.06
N TYR A 61 -7.08 -7.34 3.24
CA TYR A 61 -7.76 -6.22 3.89
C TYR A 61 -7.68 -4.95 3.03
N HIS A 62 -6.47 -4.58 2.63
CA HIS A 62 -6.22 -3.38 1.88
C HIS A 62 -6.72 -3.45 0.42
N ARG A 63 -6.07 -4.25 -0.43
CA ARG A 63 -6.32 -4.19 -1.89
C ARG A 63 -7.61 -4.86 -2.32
N LEU A 64 -7.98 -5.99 -1.72
CA LEU A 64 -9.17 -6.76 -2.09
C LEU A 64 -10.42 -6.17 -1.43
N PHE A 65 -10.45 -6.07 -0.10
CA PHE A 65 -11.66 -5.71 0.65
C PHE A 65 -11.89 -4.19 0.68
N SER A 66 -10.87 -3.36 0.98
CA SER A 66 -11.05 -1.90 1.02
C SER A 66 -11.21 -1.29 -0.37
N HIS A 67 -10.29 -1.59 -1.31
CA HIS A 67 -10.25 -0.92 -2.62
C HIS A 67 -10.91 -1.69 -3.77
N ARG A 68 -11.31 -2.95 -3.56
CA ARG A 68 -11.95 -3.78 -4.60
C ARG A 68 -11.12 -3.82 -5.89
N SER A 69 -9.79 -3.89 -5.75
CA SER A 69 -8.85 -3.81 -6.88
C SER A 69 -8.84 -5.08 -7.75
N HIS A 70 -9.36 -6.19 -7.22
CA HIS A 70 -9.51 -7.46 -7.89
C HIS A 70 -10.61 -8.28 -7.22
N ASN A 71 -10.95 -9.43 -7.80
CA ASN A 71 -11.85 -10.42 -7.21
C ASN A 71 -11.03 -11.65 -6.80
N ALA A 72 -11.43 -12.30 -5.71
CA ALA A 72 -10.81 -13.52 -5.21
C ALA A 72 -11.87 -14.60 -4.94
N LYS A 73 -11.52 -15.87 -5.17
CA LYS A 73 -12.37 -17.02 -4.81
C LYS A 73 -12.34 -17.27 -3.30
N TRP A 74 -13.36 -17.98 -2.81
CA TRP A 74 -13.55 -18.23 -1.37
C TRP A 74 -12.33 -18.80 -0.62
N PRO A 75 -11.45 -19.65 -1.21
CA PRO A 75 -10.29 -20.17 -0.46
C PRO A 75 -9.30 -19.05 -0.08
N LEU A 76 -9.12 -18.06 -0.97
CA LEU A 76 -8.29 -16.90 -0.68
C LEU A 76 -8.97 -15.97 0.34
N VAL A 77 -10.28 -15.79 0.24
CA VAL A 77 -11.04 -15.01 1.22
C VAL A 77 -10.92 -15.64 2.62
N LEU A 78 -11.01 -16.97 2.72
CA LEU A 78 -10.81 -17.70 3.97
C LEU A 78 -9.38 -17.58 4.48
N PHE A 79 -8.38 -17.73 3.60
CA PHE A 79 -6.97 -17.54 3.94
C PHE A 79 -6.72 -16.15 4.54
N TYR A 80 -7.20 -15.08 3.88
CA TYR A 80 -7.05 -13.72 4.38
C TYR A 80 -7.82 -13.47 5.67
N ALA A 81 -8.98 -14.10 5.86
CA ALA A 81 -9.74 -14.03 7.09
C ALA A 81 -9.00 -14.65 8.29
N ILE A 82 -8.38 -15.82 8.09
CA ILE A 82 -7.65 -16.52 9.15
C ILE A 82 -6.36 -15.79 9.49
N PHE A 83 -5.47 -15.59 8.52
CA PHE A 83 -4.15 -15.01 8.80
C PHE A 83 -4.18 -13.49 9.00
N GLY A 84 -5.21 -12.80 8.50
CA GLY A 84 -5.49 -11.41 8.87
C GLY A 84 -5.97 -11.26 10.31
N ALA A 85 -6.75 -12.21 10.84
CA ALA A 85 -7.03 -12.24 12.28
C ALA A 85 -5.74 -12.50 13.09
N GLY A 86 -4.87 -13.38 12.60
CA GLY A 86 -3.57 -13.68 13.20
C GLY A 86 -2.56 -12.52 13.20
N SER A 87 -2.83 -11.40 12.50
CA SER A 87 -2.05 -10.18 12.61
C SER A 87 -2.50 -9.27 13.75
N PHE A 88 -3.64 -9.55 14.40
CA PHE A 88 -4.20 -8.74 15.49
C PHE A 88 -4.33 -7.25 15.11
N GLN A 89 -4.89 -6.96 13.93
CA GLN A 89 -5.16 -5.61 13.45
C GLN A 89 -6.67 -5.41 13.22
N ASN A 90 -7.48 -5.79 14.21
CA ASN A 90 -8.94 -5.79 14.14
C ASN A 90 -9.53 -6.74 13.07
N SER A 91 -10.85 -6.81 13.03
CA SER A 91 -11.57 -7.60 12.03
C SER A 91 -11.48 -6.97 10.63
N ILE A 92 -11.80 -7.75 9.59
CA ILE A 92 -11.88 -7.22 8.22
C ILE A 92 -12.86 -6.03 8.15
N ILE A 93 -14.00 -6.12 8.86
CA ILE A 93 -15.03 -5.08 8.87
C ILE A 93 -14.50 -3.78 9.44
N GLU A 94 -13.89 -3.82 10.63
CA GLU A 94 -13.35 -2.63 11.31
C GLU A 94 -12.20 -2.03 10.50
N TRP A 95 -11.19 -2.84 10.14
CA TRP A 95 -10.02 -2.36 9.42
C TRP A 95 -10.40 -1.73 8.09
N CYS A 96 -11.29 -2.37 7.31
CA CYS A 96 -11.71 -1.83 6.02
C CYS A 96 -12.58 -0.58 6.17
N SER A 97 -13.38 -0.48 7.23
CA SER A 97 -14.18 0.70 7.53
C SER A 97 -13.27 1.90 7.79
N ASP A 98 -12.30 1.76 8.69
CA ASP A 98 -11.39 2.83 9.05
C ASP A 98 -10.50 3.22 7.88
N HIS A 99 -10.01 2.23 7.12
CA HIS A 99 -9.19 2.50 5.94
C HIS A 99 -9.94 3.24 4.83
N ARG A 100 -11.23 2.90 4.60
CA ARG A 100 -12.08 3.64 3.66
C ARG A 100 -12.36 5.06 4.16
N LYS A 101 -12.48 5.29 5.47
CA LYS A 101 -12.62 6.63 6.06
C LYS A 101 -11.34 7.43 5.87
N HIS A 102 -10.17 6.84 6.16
CA HIS A 102 -8.86 7.44 5.92
C HIS A 102 -8.75 7.94 4.48
N HIS A 103 -8.94 7.08 3.47
CA HIS A 103 -8.84 7.52 2.07
C HIS A 103 -9.84 8.61 1.66
N LYS A 104 -10.99 8.70 2.33
CA LYS A 104 -11.98 9.74 2.06
C LYS A 104 -11.62 11.07 2.73
N MET A 105 -10.96 11.01 3.88
CA MET A 105 -10.73 12.12 4.78
C MET A 105 -9.25 12.40 5.03
N THR A 106 -8.33 11.86 4.21
CA THR A 106 -6.88 11.88 4.41
C THR A 106 -6.39 13.28 4.81
N ASP A 107 -5.55 13.35 5.83
CA ASP A 107 -4.95 14.58 6.38
C ASP A 107 -5.95 15.59 6.97
N THR A 108 -7.24 15.28 7.06
CA THR A 108 -8.22 16.10 7.78
C THR A 108 -8.35 15.68 9.24
N GLU A 109 -9.12 16.44 10.03
CA GLU A 109 -9.45 16.11 11.41
C GLU A 109 -10.28 14.81 11.52
N ASN A 110 -10.99 14.42 10.46
CA ASN A 110 -11.82 13.21 10.41
C ASN A 110 -11.05 11.98 9.88
N ASP A 111 -9.73 12.08 9.69
CA ASP A 111 -8.88 10.93 9.39
C ASP A 111 -8.50 10.21 10.70
N PRO A 112 -8.89 8.92 10.87
CA PRO A 112 -8.69 8.20 12.13
C PRO A 112 -7.23 8.16 12.59
N TYR A 113 -6.27 8.18 11.67
CA TYR A 113 -4.84 8.12 11.97
C TYR A 113 -4.04 9.19 11.24
N SER A 114 -4.63 10.39 11.16
CA SER A 114 -4.09 11.58 10.49
C SER A 114 -2.65 11.90 10.89
N VAL A 115 -1.77 12.06 9.89
CA VAL A 115 -0.37 12.45 10.12
C VAL A 115 -0.24 13.89 10.63
N THR A 116 -1.25 14.73 10.42
CA THR A 116 -1.25 16.14 10.83
C THR A 116 -1.21 16.29 12.36
N ARG A 117 -1.64 15.26 13.10
CA ARG A 117 -1.52 15.15 14.56
C ARG A 117 -0.13 14.67 15.03
N GLY A 118 0.78 14.43 14.10
CA GLY A 118 2.18 14.08 14.35
C GLY A 118 2.54 12.62 14.06
N PHE A 119 3.85 12.38 13.96
CA PHE A 119 4.41 11.06 13.63
C PHE A 119 3.97 9.97 14.62
N TRP A 120 4.07 10.22 15.93
CA TRP A 120 3.76 9.20 16.94
C TRP A 120 2.27 8.93 17.04
N TYR A 121 1.42 9.94 16.82
CA TYR A 121 -0.02 9.75 16.75
C TYR A 121 -0.39 8.83 15.59
N SER A 122 0.03 9.16 14.36
CA SER A 122 -0.24 8.35 13.16
C SER A 122 0.43 6.97 13.19
N HIS A 123 1.56 6.83 13.88
CA HIS A 123 2.23 5.54 14.01
C HIS A 123 1.47 4.60 14.97
N ILE A 124 1.21 5.04 16.20
CA ILE A 124 0.62 4.16 17.23
C ILE A 124 -0.40 4.87 18.12
N GLY A 125 -0.30 6.18 18.34
CA GLY A 125 -1.19 6.90 19.27
C GLY A 125 -2.67 6.76 18.93
N TRP A 126 -3.03 6.75 17.64
CA TRP A 126 -4.41 6.64 17.16
C TRP A 126 -5.15 5.39 17.64
N ILE A 127 -4.44 4.28 17.89
CA ILE A 127 -5.05 3.01 18.32
C ILE A 127 -5.01 2.83 19.85
N LEU A 128 -4.13 3.58 20.53
CA LEU A 128 -4.04 3.62 21.99
C LEU A 128 -5.14 4.50 22.61
N LEU A 129 -5.67 5.43 21.83
CA LEU A 129 -6.70 6.38 22.23
C LEU A 129 -8.05 6.01 21.60
N GLU A 130 -9.12 6.27 22.33
CA GLU A 130 -10.50 6.15 21.86
C GLU A 130 -11.13 7.56 21.88
N GLU A 131 -11.66 7.97 20.74
CA GLU A 131 -12.33 9.27 20.56
C GLU A 131 -13.76 9.01 20.10
N GLN A 132 -14.73 9.69 20.71
CA GLN A 132 -16.16 9.44 20.44
C GLN A 132 -16.53 9.65 18.97
N ASN A 133 -15.87 10.61 18.30
CA ASN A 133 -16.08 10.94 16.89
C ASN A 133 -15.65 9.82 15.93
N PHE A 134 -14.83 8.87 16.39
CA PHE A 134 -14.42 7.69 15.64
C PHE A 134 -15.16 6.42 16.08
N SER A 135 -16.35 6.56 16.68
CA SER A 135 -17.20 5.42 17.02
C SER A 135 -17.45 4.50 15.81
N ASN A 136 -17.67 3.22 16.12
CA ASN A 136 -17.83 2.15 15.14
C ASN A 136 -19.08 2.32 14.26
N ASP A 137 -18.96 3.10 13.18
CA ASP A 137 -19.89 3.11 12.06
C ASP A 137 -19.36 2.26 10.90
N PHE A 138 -20.06 1.15 10.63
CA PHE A 138 -19.75 0.21 9.54
C PHE A 138 -20.64 0.40 8.30
N SER A 139 -21.36 1.53 8.20
CA SER A 139 -22.23 1.85 7.07
C SER A 139 -21.49 1.88 5.73
N ASN A 140 -20.19 2.17 5.75
CA ASN A 140 -19.32 2.25 4.57
C ASN A 140 -18.79 0.89 4.10
N VAL A 141 -19.09 -0.22 4.79
CA VAL A 141 -18.63 -1.59 4.46
C VAL A 141 -19.76 -2.61 4.33
N LYS A 142 -20.98 -2.17 4.00
CA LYS A 142 -22.15 -3.04 3.76
C LYS A 142 -21.92 -4.14 2.74
N ASP A 143 -21.05 -3.92 1.74
CA ASP A 143 -20.64 -4.94 0.77
C ASP A 143 -19.89 -6.11 1.42
N LEU A 144 -19.08 -5.85 2.45
CA LEU A 144 -18.32 -6.87 3.16
C LEU A 144 -19.20 -7.65 4.14
N GLN A 145 -20.22 -7.00 4.72
CA GLN A 145 -21.18 -7.60 5.63
C GLN A 145 -22.03 -8.71 4.98
N GLN A 146 -22.14 -8.72 3.65
CA GLN A 146 -22.84 -9.76 2.90
C GLN A 146 -22.06 -11.09 2.84
N SER A 147 -20.76 -11.08 3.14
CA SER A 147 -19.92 -12.27 3.09
C SER A 147 -20.00 -13.08 4.37
N LYS A 148 -20.41 -14.35 4.26
CA LYS A 148 -20.47 -15.29 5.39
C LYS A 148 -19.11 -15.51 6.06
N ILE A 149 -18.03 -15.59 5.28
CA ILE A 149 -16.67 -15.80 5.79
C ILE A 149 -16.20 -14.57 6.57
N ILE A 150 -16.42 -13.37 6.03
CA ILE A 150 -16.01 -12.12 6.68
C ILE A 150 -16.79 -11.92 7.99
N MET A 151 -18.10 -12.17 7.98
CA MET A 151 -18.91 -12.05 9.20
C MET A 151 -18.61 -13.15 10.22
N TRP A 152 -18.23 -14.36 9.78
CA TRP A 152 -17.68 -15.38 10.68
C TRP A 152 -16.39 -14.91 11.34
N GLN A 153 -15.48 -14.31 10.57
CA GLN A 153 -14.23 -13.78 11.08
C GLN A 153 -14.45 -12.64 12.07
N HIS A 154 -15.32 -11.68 11.75
CA HIS A 154 -15.65 -10.56 12.62
C HIS A 154 -16.21 -11.02 13.97
N ARG A 155 -17.14 -11.99 13.98
CA ARG A 155 -17.72 -12.54 15.23
C ARG A 155 -16.74 -13.35 16.08
N ASN A 156 -15.68 -13.90 15.47
CA ASN A 156 -14.74 -14.81 16.14
C ASN A 156 -13.30 -14.29 16.11
N ILE A 157 -13.12 -12.98 15.96
CA ILE A 157 -11.82 -12.35 15.68
C ILE A 157 -10.74 -12.76 16.68
N PHE A 158 -11.05 -12.71 17.99
CA PHE A 158 -10.10 -13.05 19.04
C PHE A 158 -9.70 -14.53 19.03
N LEU A 159 -10.68 -15.43 18.83
CA LEU A 159 -10.43 -16.87 18.79
C LEU A 159 -9.58 -17.24 17.56
N ILE A 160 -9.96 -16.75 16.38
CA ILE A 160 -9.22 -17.02 15.14
C ILE A 160 -7.81 -16.41 15.23
N GLY A 161 -7.69 -15.19 15.76
CA GLY A 161 -6.42 -14.52 15.98
C GLY A 161 -5.51 -15.29 16.92
N ALA A 162 -5.99 -15.72 18.09
CA ALA A 162 -5.22 -16.53 19.03
C ALA A 162 -4.80 -17.87 18.42
N LEU A 163 -5.71 -18.57 17.75
CA LEU A 163 -5.42 -19.86 17.13
C LEU A 163 -4.41 -19.75 15.99
N SER A 164 -4.61 -18.83 15.05
CA SER A 164 -3.74 -18.70 13.87
C SER A 164 -2.44 -17.94 14.16
N GLY A 165 -2.49 -16.94 15.05
CA GLY A 165 -1.39 -16.02 15.32
C GLY A 165 -0.44 -16.48 16.41
N LEU A 166 -0.88 -17.31 17.37
CA LEU A 166 -0.10 -17.73 18.55
C LEU A 166 -0.07 -19.26 18.74
N VAL A 167 -1.21 -19.94 18.69
CA VAL A 167 -1.26 -21.40 18.92
C VAL A 167 -0.68 -22.17 17.74
N LEU A 168 -1.04 -21.82 16.51
CA LEU A 168 -0.55 -22.45 15.29
C LEU A 168 0.98 -22.48 15.18
N PRO A 169 1.73 -21.37 15.36
CA PRO A 169 3.18 -21.44 15.35
C PRO A 169 3.74 -22.36 16.43
N ALA A 170 3.20 -22.30 17.66
CA ALA A 170 3.64 -23.17 18.74
C ALA A 170 3.36 -24.66 18.45
N ALA A 171 2.21 -24.97 17.86
CA ALA A 171 1.83 -26.33 17.48
C ALA A 171 2.71 -26.88 16.35
N ILE A 172 3.04 -26.08 15.34
CA ILE A 172 4.00 -26.46 14.29
C ILE A 172 5.38 -26.71 14.91
N GLY A 173 5.81 -25.81 15.80
CA GLY A 173 7.07 -25.95 16.54
C GLY A 173 7.12 -27.24 17.36
N LEU A 174 6.01 -27.57 18.05
CA LEU A 174 5.88 -28.80 18.82
C LEU A 174 6.00 -30.05 17.93
N LEU A 175 5.31 -30.04 16.79
CA LEU A 175 5.26 -31.16 15.87
C LEU A 175 6.63 -31.51 15.26
N PHE A 176 7.43 -30.50 14.94
CA PHE A 176 8.71 -30.69 14.23
C PHE A 176 9.95 -30.54 15.10
N GLY A 177 9.84 -29.93 16.29
CA GLY A 177 10.97 -29.60 17.16
C GLY A 177 10.72 -29.85 18.66
N GLY A 178 9.63 -30.52 19.02
CA GLY A 178 9.28 -30.80 20.41
C GLY A 178 9.03 -29.53 21.23
N ILE A 179 9.18 -29.62 22.56
CA ILE A 179 8.92 -28.49 23.47
C ILE A 179 9.80 -27.27 23.11
N THR A 180 11.07 -27.51 22.78
CA THR A 180 12.01 -26.49 22.32
C THR A 180 11.45 -25.74 21.11
N GLY A 181 11.07 -26.46 20.05
CA GLY A 181 10.50 -25.87 18.85
C GLY A 181 9.18 -25.15 19.12
N ALA A 182 8.35 -25.67 20.02
CA ALA A 182 7.09 -25.04 20.41
C ALA A 182 7.30 -23.67 21.04
N VAL A 183 8.20 -23.57 22.01
CA VAL A 183 8.57 -22.30 22.67
C VAL A 183 9.23 -21.36 21.66
N GLY A 184 10.17 -21.84 20.86
CA GLY A 184 10.85 -21.05 19.83
C GLY A 184 9.87 -20.46 18.81
N CYS A 185 9.00 -21.29 18.24
CA CYS A 185 8.03 -20.82 17.26
C CYS A 185 6.97 -19.91 17.90
N PHE A 186 6.54 -20.14 19.14
CA PHE A 186 5.66 -19.21 19.84
C PHE A 186 6.30 -17.82 20.03
N VAL A 187 7.55 -17.78 20.50
CA VAL A 187 8.28 -16.52 20.73
C VAL A 187 8.54 -15.80 19.41
N TRP A 188 9.16 -16.46 18.44
CA TRP A 188 9.56 -15.83 17.19
C TRP A 188 8.37 -15.61 16.26
N SER A 189 7.65 -16.68 15.93
CA SER A 189 6.59 -16.66 14.93
C SER A 189 5.23 -16.23 15.48
N GLY A 190 5.05 -16.30 16.80
CA GLY A 190 3.91 -15.71 17.50
C GLY A 190 4.18 -14.26 17.87
N LEU A 191 4.95 -14.03 18.92
CA LEU A 191 5.12 -12.70 19.52
C LEU A 191 5.92 -11.73 18.63
N ALA A 192 7.16 -12.08 18.27
CA ALA A 192 8.03 -11.17 17.52
C ALA A 192 7.44 -10.84 16.14
N ARG A 193 6.86 -11.82 15.44
CA ARG A 193 6.15 -11.60 14.17
C ARG A 193 5.04 -10.55 14.32
N VAL A 194 4.22 -10.60 15.37
CA VAL A 194 3.15 -9.61 15.57
C VAL A 194 3.73 -8.21 15.64
N VAL A 195 4.82 -8.02 16.39
CA VAL A 195 5.53 -6.74 16.50
C VAL A 195 6.00 -6.25 15.12
N PHE A 196 6.68 -7.10 14.35
CA PHE A 196 7.17 -6.73 13.01
C PHE A 196 6.03 -6.37 12.05
N VAL A 197 4.93 -7.15 12.06
CA VAL A 197 3.77 -6.89 11.20
C VAL A 197 3.07 -5.58 11.61
N HIS A 198 2.88 -5.31 12.90
CA HIS A 198 2.30 -4.08 13.40
C HIS A 198 3.12 -2.85 13.00
N HIS A 199 4.40 -2.81 13.34
CA HIS A 199 5.23 -1.65 13.01
C HIS A 199 5.43 -1.49 11.50
N GLY A 200 5.42 -2.58 10.73
CA GLY A 200 5.36 -2.52 9.28
C GLY A 200 4.12 -1.78 8.77
N THR A 201 2.93 -2.14 9.26
CA THR A 201 1.68 -1.45 8.92
C THR A 201 1.68 0.00 9.40
N PHE A 202 2.11 0.25 10.64
CA PHE A 202 2.10 1.58 11.25
C PHE A 202 3.07 2.56 10.56
N LEU A 203 4.16 2.07 9.98
CA LEU A 203 5.05 2.88 9.14
C LEU A 203 4.35 3.43 7.89
N ILE A 204 3.31 2.77 7.38
CA ILE A 204 2.55 3.30 6.24
C ILE A 204 1.74 4.52 6.66
N ASN A 205 1.09 4.47 7.82
CA ASN A 205 0.32 5.61 8.33
C ASN A 205 1.23 6.80 8.70
N SER A 206 2.44 6.55 9.20
CA SER A 206 3.36 7.60 9.65
C SER A 206 4.45 7.93 8.64
N ALA A 207 5.42 7.04 8.47
CA ALA A 207 6.62 7.28 7.65
C ALA A 207 6.28 7.53 6.17
N ALA A 208 5.29 6.84 5.61
CA ALA A 208 4.87 7.04 4.22
C ALA A 208 4.09 8.35 3.98
N HIS A 209 3.73 9.07 5.04
CA HIS A 209 3.13 10.41 4.99
C HIS A 209 4.11 11.53 5.35
N ILE A 210 5.39 11.22 5.59
CA ILE A 210 6.42 12.21 5.97
C ILE A 210 7.66 12.11 5.07
N TRP A 211 8.15 10.89 4.81
CA TRP A 211 9.40 10.68 4.08
C TRP A 211 9.19 10.03 2.71
N GLY A 212 9.85 10.59 1.70
CA GLY A 212 9.83 10.07 0.34
C GLY A 212 9.55 11.15 -0.69
N THR A 213 8.93 10.77 -1.80
CA THR A 213 8.66 11.66 -2.93
C THR A 213 7.18 11.66 -3.30
N GLN A 214 6.69 12.75 -3.90
CA GLN A 214 5.33 12.86 -4.41
C GLN A 214 5.35 13.05 -5.93
N PRO A 215 5.56 11.96 -6.70
CA PRO A 215 5.68 12.04 -8.15
C PRO A 215 4.33 12.10 -8.89
N TYR A 216 3.19 11.85 -8.26
CA TYR A 216 1.88 11.77 -8.94
C TYR A 216 0.89 12.85 -8.48
N SER A 217 0.69 13.01 -7.17
CA SER A 217 -0.23 13.99 -6.57
C SER A 217 0.40 14.66 -5.34
N GLU A 218 -0.05 15.86 -5.00
CA GLU A 218 0.22 16.57 -3.73
C GLU A 218 -1.09 17.03 -3.08
N GLU A 219 -2.20 16.35 -3.41
CA GLU A 219 -3.51 16.59 -2.78
C GLU A 219 -3.53 16.16 -1.31
N ASP A 220 -2.68 15.18 -0.96
CA ASP A 220 -2.44 14.71 0.40
C ASP A 220 -0.92 14.56 0.65
N SER A 221 -0.55 14.15 1.85
CA SER A 221 0.82 14.01 2.35
C SER A 221 1.46 12.66 2.00
N SER A 222 0.78 11.76 1.31
CA SER A 222 1.30 10.43 0.96
C SER A 222 2.55 10.54 0.07
N ARG A 223 3.55 9.68 0.33
CA ARG A 223 4.86 9.68 -0.33
C ARG A 223 5.27 8.28 -0.77
N ASP A 224 5.94 8.23 -1.91
CA ASP A 224 6.63 7.05 -2.40
C ASP A 224 8.02 6.93 -1.75
N SER A 225 8.29 5.78 -1.13
CA SER A 225 9.59 5.40 -0.58
C SER A 225 9.93 3.94 -0.90
N PHE A 226 11.06 3.75 -1.58
CA PHE A 226 11.55 2.41 -1.93
C PHE A 226 11.84 1.55 -0.68
N TRP A 227 12.45 2.15 0.35
CA TRP A 227 12.79 1.45 1.58
C TRP A 227 11.54 1.03 2.35
N LEU A 228 10.54 1.91 2.44
CA LEU A 228 9.27 1.53 3.03
C LEU A 228 8.61 0.42 2.21
N ALA A 229 8.61 0.50 0.88
CA ALA A 229 8.03 -0.55 0.04
C ALA A 229 8.68 -1.92 0.25
N PHE A 230 9.99 -1.98 0.50
CA PHE A 230 10.69 -3.20 0.87
C PHE A 230 10.20 -3.77 2.23
N LEU A 231 10.09 -2.92 3.25
CA LEU A 231 9.68 -3.34 4.60
C LEU A 231 8.18 -3.70 4.72
N THR A 232 7.36 -3.17 3.82
CA THR A 232 5.88 -3.19 3.93
C THR A 232 5.21 -3.91 2.78
N PHE A 233 5.87 -4.89 2.16
CA PHE A 233 5.30 -5.71 1.08
C PHE A 233 4.74 -4.89 -0.11
N GLY A 234 5.36 -3.75 -0.41
CA GLY A 234 5.03 -2.86 -1.52
C GLY A 234 4.21 -1.63 -1.13
N GLU A 235 3.72 -1.55 0.11
CA GLU A 235 2.81 -0.50 0.54
C GLU A 235 3.44 0.90 0.57
N GLY A 236 4.78 0.98 0.70
CA GLY A 236 5.53 2.24 0.69
C GLY A 236 5.54 3.02 -0.63
N TYR A 237 4.96 2.53 -1.74
CA TYR A 237 4.61 3.38 -2.89
C TYR A 237 3.28 4.10 -2.65
N HIS A 238 3.23 4.88 -1.58
CA HIS A 238 1.99 5.37 -1.00
C HIS A 238 1.40 6.54 -1.78
N ASN A 239 2.23 7.38 -2.41
CA ASN A 239 1.74 8.45 -3.29
C ASN A 239 1.08 7.90 -4.54
N PHE A 240 1.63 6.81 -5.11
CA PHE A 240 0.95 6.11 -6.20
C PHE A 240 -0.40 5.56 -5.73
N HIS A 241 -0.41 4.92 -4.57
CA HIS A 241 -1.61 4.30 -4.00
C HIS A 241 -2.73 5.30 -3.78
N HIS A 242 -2.50 6.40 -3.05
CA HIS A 242 -3.53 7.43 -2.84
C HIS A 242 -4.02 8.06 -4.15
N THR A 243 -3.11 8.31 -5.10
CA THR A 243 -3.49 8.87 -6.41
C THR A 243 -4.32 7.89 -7.25
N PHE A 244 -4.06 6.58 -7.16
CA PHE A 244 -4.64 5.55 -8.02
C PHE A 244 -5.17 4.35 -7.24
N GLN A 245 -5.92 4.61 -6.17
CA GLN A 245 -6.32 3.63 -5.15
C GLN A 245 -7.04 2.37 -5.67
N ALA A 246 -7.64 2.43 -6.87
CA ALA A 246 -8.28 1.28 -7.50
C ALA A 246 -7.30 0.31 -8.19
N ASP A 247 -6.03 0.68 -8.39
CA ASP A 247 -5.01 -0.18 -8.99
C ASP A 247 -4.62 -1.30 -8.00
N TYR A 248 -4.54 -2.55 -8.48
CA TYR A 248 -4.13 -3.67 -7.63
C TYR A 248 -2.65 -3.63 -7.22
N ARG A 249 -1.88 -2.67 -7.76
CA ARG A 249 -0.45 -2.48 -7.53
C ARG A 249 -0.24 -1.13 -6.86
N ASN A 250 0.55 -1.12 -5.80
CA ASN A 250 1.14 0.14 -5.31
C ASN A 250 2.43 0.38 -6.11
N GLY A 251 3.23 -0.67 -6.31
CA GLY A 251 4.41 -0.64 -7.16
C GLY A 251 4.08 -0.88 -8.63
N HIS A 252 3.62 0.14 -9.36
CA HIS A 252 3.10 -0.02 -10.74
C HIS A 252 4.12 -0.52 -11.78
N LYS A 253 5.42 -0.32 -11.55
CA LYS A 253 6.50 -0.78 -12.45
C LYS A 253 6.90 -2.21 -12.13
N TRP A 254 7.41 -2.93 -13.12
CA TRP A 254 7.78 -4.33 -12.95
C TRP A 254 8.88 -4.55 -11.90
N TYR A 255 9.82 -3.60 -11.78
CA TYR A 255 10.96 -3.64 -10.86
C TYR A 255 10.69 -2.96 -9.50
N HIS A 256 9.53 -2.31 -9.32
CA HIS A 256 9.15 -1.81 -7.99
C HIS A 256 8.97 -3.02 -7.06
N ILE A 257 9.51 -2.98 -5.84
CA ILE A 257 9.35 -4.10 -4.89
C ILE A 257 7.93 -4.04 -4.34
N ASP A 258 7.14 -5.05 -4.68
CA ASP A 258 5.74 -5.16 -4.26
C ASP A 258 5.35 -6.64 -4.26
N PRO A 259 5.74 -7.41 -3.22
CA PRO A 259 5.34 -8.80 -3.05
C PRO A 259 3.84 -9.04 -3.24
N SER A 260 3.02 -8.12 -2.75
CA SER A 260 1.56 -8.18 -2.83
C SER A 260 1.06 -8.22 -4.29
N LYS A 261 1.64 -7.43 -5.21
CA LYS A 261 1.24 -7.49 -6.63
C LYS A 261 1.62 -8.81 -7.29
N TRP A 262 2.75 -9.40 -6.89
CA TRP A 262 3.20 -10.67 -7.43
C TRP A 262 2.32 -11.80 -6.92
N TRP A 263 1.98 -11.79 -5.63
CA TRP A 263 1.01 -12.69 -5.02
C TRP A 263 -0.33 -12.65 -5.78
N ILE A 264 -0.92 -11.46 -5.93
CA ILE A 264 -2.21 -11.29 -6.65
C ILE A 264 -2.12 -11.86 -8.08
N LYS A 265 -1.01 -11.59 -8.78
CA LYS A 265 -0.81 -12.04 -10.17
C LYS A 265 -0.60 -13.55 -10.26
N SER A 266 0.12 -14.17 -9.34
CA SER A 266 0.30 -15.63 -9.30
C SER A 266 -1.04 -16.33 -9.12
N PHE A 267 -1.90 -15.84 -8.21
CA PHE A 267 -3.24 -16.39 -8.02
C PHE A 267 -4.20 -16.12 -9.19
N LYS A 268 -3.91 -15.13 -10.04
CA LYS A 268 -4.63 -14.95 -11.32
C LYS A 268 -4.30 -16.05 -12.31
N ILE A 269 -3.04 -16.50 -12.38
CA ILE A 269 -2.58 -17.53 -13.32
C ILE A 269 -3.31 -18.84 -13.05
N ILE A 270 -3.49 -19.21 -11.77
CA ILE A 270 -4.21 -20.42 -11.36
C ILE A 270 -5.73 -20.21 -11.18
N GLY A 271 -6.26 -19.06 -11.62
CA GLY A 271 -7.71 -18.82 -11.65
C GLY A 271 -8.39 -18.62 -10.29
N LEU A 272 -7.64 -18.29 -9.24
CA LEU A 272 -8.16 -17.94 -7.92
C LEU A 272 -8.42 -16.43 -7.77
N ASN A 273 -7.70 -15.60 -8.55
CA ASN A 273 -7.99 -14.17 -8.70
C ASN A 273 -8.48 -13.81 -10.10
N SER A 274 -9.35 -12.81 -10.20
CA SER A 274 -9.85 -12.28 -11.48
C SER A 274 -10.06 -10.76 -11.43
N ASN A 275 -10.36 -10.14 -12.57
CA ASN A 275 -10.70 -8.72 -12.68
C ASN A 275 -9.69 -7.72 -12.06
N LEU A 276 -8.39 -8.03 -12.11
CA LEU A 276 -7.33 -7.13 -11.65
C LEU A 276 -7.42 -5.76 -12.38
N LYS A 277 -7.75 -4.72 -11.62
CA LYS A 277 -7.82 -3.33 -12.07
C LYS A 277 -6.42 -2.72 -12.10
N SER A 278 -6.02 -2.19 -13.24
CA SER A 278 -4.73 -1.52 -13.42
C SER A 278 -4.97 -0.17 -14.08
N THR A 279 -4.43 0.89 -13.49
CA THR A 279 -4.45 2.23 -14.04
C THR A 279 -3.77 2.24 -15.42
N PRO A 280 -4.39 2.84 -16.44
CA PRO A 280 -3.79 2.96 -17.76
C PRO A 280 -2.47 3.72 -17.72
N LYS A 281 -1.49 3.25 -18.51
CA LYS A 281 -0.14 3.85 -18.51
C LYS A 281 -0.14 5.33 -18.88
N HIS A 282 -1.06 5.76 -19.74
CA HIS A 282 -1.16 7.15 -20.16
C HIS A 282 -1.60 8.04 -18.99
N SER A 283 -2.54 7.60 -18.16
CA SER A 283 -2.99 8.35 -16.97
C SER A 283 -1.86 8.54 -15.96
N ILE A 284 -1.09 7.47 -15.69
CA ILE A 284 0.07 7.53 -14.78
C ILE A 284 1.13 8.52 -15.30
N GLU A 285 1.46 8.47 -16.60
CA GLU A 285 2.47 9.38 -17.16
C GLU A 285 1.98 10.83 -17.22
N VAL A 286 0.69 11.07 -17.49
CA VAL A 286 0.11 12.42 -17.44
C VAL A 286 0.19 13.00 -16.03
N ALA A 287 -0.19 12.24 -15.00
CA ALA A 287 -0.08 12.68 -13.60
C ALA A 287 1.37 13.06 -13.24
N LYS A 288 2.35 12.24 -13.62
CA LYS A 288 3.78 12.54 -13.40
C LYS A 288 4.25 13.80 -14.11
N VAL A 289 3.82 14.00 -15.36
CA VAL A 289 4.19 15.19 -16.15
C VAL A 289 3.59 16.44 -15.53
N ASN A 290 2.31 16.41 -15.16
CA ASN A 290 1.63 17.51 -14.49
C ASN A 290 2.30 17.85 -13.16
N MET A 291 2.57 16.85 -12.32
CA MET A 291 3.21 17.06 -11.02
C MET A 291 4.62 17.65 -11.16
N LYS A 292 5.40 17.15 -12.12
CA LYS A 292 6.72 17.71 -12.41
C LYS A 292 6.64 19.15 -12.91
N PHE A 293 5.66 19.47 -13.75
CA PHE A 293 5.42 20.83 -14.21
C PHE A 293 5.04 21.75 -13.06
N LYS A 294 4.08 21.37 -12.22
CA LYS A 294 3.69 22.12 -11.02
C LYS A 294 4.91 22.50 -10.17
N LYS A 295 5.74 21.52 -9.82
CA LYS A 295 6.98 21.72 -9.04
C LYS A 295 8.01 22.62 -9.71
N SER A 296 8.12 22.55 -11.02
CA SER A 296 9.02 23.43 -11.79
C SER A 296 8.46 24.84 -11.90
N ALA A 297 7.15 24.98 -12.09
CA ALA A 297 6.44 26.26 -12.21
C ALA A 297 6.50 27.02 -10.89
N GLU A 298 6.22 26.38 -9.75
CA GLU A 298 6.34 26.99 -8.41
C GLU A 298 7.72 27.59 -8.15
N LYS A 299 8.80 26.91 -8.59
CA LYS A 299 10.17 27.44 -8.46
C LYS A 299 10.41 28.70 -9.29
N LEU A 300 9.82 28.78 -10.48
CA LEU A 300 9.90 29.94 -11.35
C LEU A 300 9.06 31.11 -10.81
N LEU A 301 7.83 30.82 -10.37
CA LEU A 301 6.92 31.80 -9.79
C LEU A 301 7.47 32.43 -8.51
N ARG A 302 8.15 31.66 -7.65
CA ARG A 302 8.89 32.20 -6.48
C ARG A 302 9.98 33.21 -6.85
N ARG A 303 10.37 33.30 -8.13
CA ARG A 303 11.33 34.27 -8.67
C ARG A 303 10.67 35.30 -9.59
N ASN A 304 9.35 35.41 -9.57
CA ASN A 304 8.57 36.27 -10.46
C ASN A 304 8.81 36.01 -11.97
N ILE A 305 9.24 34.80 -12.34
CA ILE A 305 9.42 34.41 -13.74
C ILE A 305 8.09 33.89 -14.27
N SER A 306 7.58 34.52 -15.34
CA SER A 306 6.34 34.09 -16.00
C SER A 306 6.45 32.68 -16.58
N ILE A 307 5.43 31.87 -16.33
CA ILE A 307 5.34 30.47 -16.78
C ILE A 307 4.48 30.29 -18.04
N HIS A 308 3.79 31.33 -18.48
CA HIS A 308 2.77 31.23 -19.54
C HIS A 308 3.30 30.57 -20.83
N LYS A 309 4.52 30.95 -21.25
CA LYS A 309 5.20 30.36 -22.42
C LYS A 309 5.46 28.84 -22.31
N PHE A 310 5.48 28.30 -21.09
CA PHE A 310 5.68 26.88 -20.84
C PHE A 310 4.36 26.11 -20.70
N GLU A 311 3.28 26.77 -20.30
CA GLU A 311 1.96 26.16 -20.12
C GLU A 311 1.39 25.65 -21.45
N ASP A 312 1.41 26.47 -22.49
CA ASP A 312 0.91 26.07 -23.81
C ASP A 312 1.69 24.88 -24.39
N ARG A 313 3.02 24.93 -24.28
CA ARG A 313 3.90 23.82 -24.69
C ARG A 313 3.61 22.56 -23.89
N LEU A 314 3.37 22.68 -22.59
CA LEU A 314 3.02 21.55 -21.73
C LEU A 314 1.71 20.92 -22.18
N VAL A 315 0.63 21.70 -22.32
CA VAL A 315 -0.70 21.21 -22.66
C VAL A 315 -0.65 20.41 -23.96
N ASN A 316 -0.04 20.98 -25.00
CA ASN A 316 0.11 20.30 -26.30
C ASN A 316 0.90 18.99 -26.15
N CYS A 317 2.08 19.02 -25.52
CA CYS A 317 2.89 17.82 -25.36
C CYS A 317 2.20 16.74 -24.51
N ARG A 318 1.53 17.14 -23.43
CA ARG A 318 0.79 16.24 -22.53
C ARG A 318 -0.34 15.55 -23.26
N ASP A 319 -1.13 16.29 -24.03
CA ASP A 319 -2.31 15.77 -24.70
C ASP A 319 -1.94 14.87 -25.88
N GLN A 320 -0.89 15.22 -26.64
CA GLN A 320 -0.29 14.34 -27.64
C GLN A 320 0.25 13.05 -27.02
N LEU A 321 1.01 13.14 -25.92
CA LEU A 321 1.55 11.98 -25.23
C LEU A 321 0.44 11.05 -24.75
N ARG A 322 -0.62 11.63 -24.16
CA ARG A 322 -1.81 10.89 -23.72
C ARG A 322 -2.45 10.15 -24.88
N SER A 323 -2.70 10.84 -25.99
CA SER A 323 -3.30 10.29 -27.20
C SER A 323 -2.49 9.14 -27.78
N TYR A 324 -1.17 9.34 -27.99
CA TYR A 324 -0.30 8.28 -28.52
C TYR A 324 -0.25 7.06 -27.60
N MET A 325 -0.14 7.26 -26.28
CA MET A 325 -0.11 6.16 -25.33
C MET A 325 -1.43 5.39 -25.25
N TYR A 326 -2.57 6.09 -25.37
CA TYR A 326 -3.89 5.49 -25.47
C TYR A 326 -4.02 4.65 -26.75
N GLU A 327 -3.66 5.21 -27.90
CA GLU A 327 -3.70 4.51 -29.20
C GLU A 327 -2.77 3.29 -29.23
N ILE A 328 -1.57 3.37 -28.62
CA ILE A 328 -0.68 2.21 -28.47
C ILE A 328 -1.37 1.11 -27.65
N GLN A 329 -2.05 1.46 -26.57
CA GLN A 329 -2.74 0.49 -25.72
C GLN A 329 -3.90 -0.17 -26.48
N LYS A 330 -4.70 0.61 -27.18
CA LYS A 330 -5.80 0.13 -28.03
C LYS A 330 -5.28 -0.79 -29.15
N ALA A 331 -4.26 -0.36 -29.90
CA ALA A 331 -3.65 -1.17 -30.96
C ALA A 331 -3.05 -2.48 -30.43
N LYS A 332 -2.48 -2.50 -29.21
CA LYS A 332 -2.00 -3.74 -28.57
C LYS A 332 -3.14 -4.70 -28.22
N GLN A 333 -4.32 -4.20 -27.85
CA GLN A 333 -5.49 -5.05 -27.60
C GLN A 333 -6.02 -5.62 -28.91
N GLU A 334 -6.09 -4.80 -29.96
CA GLU A 334 -6.46 -5.25 -31.32
C GLU A 334 -5.50 -6.34 -31.82
N LEU A 335 -4.19 -6.17 -31.61
CA LEU A 335 -3.16 -7.14 -32.01
C LEU A 335 -3.37 -8.53 -31.39
N LYS A 336 -3.91 -8.60 -30.17
CA LYS A 336 -4.21 -9.88 -29.49
C LYS A 336 -5.43 -10.59 -30.10
N LYS A 337 -6.35 -9.85 -30.71
CA LYS A 337 -7.61 -10.38 -31.27
C LYS A 337 -7.51 -10.73 -32.76
N LYS A 338 -6.56 -10.16 -33.51
CA LYS A 338 -6.44 -10.39 -34.96
C LYS A 338 -5.69 -11.68 -35.31
N ALA A 339 -6.08 -12.30 -36.43
CA ALA A 339 -5.36 -13.40 -37.10
C ALA A 339 -3.94 -12.98 -37.51
N VAL A 340 -3.02 -13.95 -37.60
CA VAL A 340 -1.56 -13.73 -37.76
C VAL A 340 -1.22 -12.83 -38.94
N GLU A 341 -1.84 -13.06 -40.10
CA GLU A 341 -1.58 -12.33 -41.34
C GLU A 341 -1.97 -10.84 -41.26
N SER A 342 -2.98 -10.50 -40.45
CA SER A 342 -3.40 -9.12 -40.22
C SER A 342 -2.63 -8.39 -39.11
N LYS A 343 -1.60 -9.00 -38.51
CA LYS A 343 -0.80 -8.41 -37.42
C LYS A 343 0.26 -7.43 -37.90
N LEU A 344 0.74 -7.53 -39.14
CA LEU A 344 1.83 -6.70 -39.66
C LEU A 344 1.46 -5.20 -39.68
N ALA A 345 0.29 -4.86 -40.21
CA ALA A 345 -0.20 -3.47 -40.25
C ALA A 345 -0.35 -2.88 -38.83
N VAL A 346 -0.88 -3.66 -37.89
CA VAL A 346 -1.05 -3.23 -36.49
C VAL A 346 0.30 -3.05 -35.80
N LYS A 347 1.27 -3.94 -36.03
CA LYS A 347 2.65 -3.80 -35.53
C LYS A 347 3.30 -2.51 -36.06
N SER A 348 3.17 -2.24 -37.36
CA SER A 348 3.68 -1.01 -37.98
C SER A 348 3.03 0.25 -37.37
N LYS A 349 1.70 0.25 -37.17
CA LYS A 349 0.99 1.34 -36.46
C LYS A 349 1.55 1.54 -35.05
N ILE A 350 1.77 0.46 -34.29
CA ILE A 350 2.33 0.53 -32.93
C ILE A 350 3.73 1.15 -32.94
N GLU A 351 4.60 0.75 -33.88
CA GLU A 351 5.95 1.31 -33.96
C GLU A 351 5.94 2.80 -34.31
N LYS A 352 5.13 3.23 -35.29
CA LYS A 352 4.95 4.65 -35.60
C LYS A 352 4.50 5.45 -34.37
N LEU A 353 3.49 4.98 -33.67
CA LEU A 353 3.00 5.64 -32.45
C LEU A 353 4.05 5.68 -31.33
N LYS A 354 4.88 4.62 -31.19
CA LYS A 354 5.99 4.62 -30.22
C LYS A 354 7.03 5.67 -30.55
N ILE A 355 7.36 5.84 -31.83
CA ILE A 355 8.29 6.88 -32.31
C ILE A 355 7.72 8.26 -31.97
N SER A 356 6.45 8.53 -32.30
CA SER A 356 5.79 9.80 -31.96
C SER A 356 5.78 10.07 -30.46
N ALA A 357 5.39 9.07 -29.64
CA ALA A 357 5.41 9.19 -28.18
C ALA A 357 6.83 9.40 -27.62
N LYS A 358 7.87 8.85 -28.27
CA LYS A 358 9.27 9.08 -27.90
C LYS A 358 9.68 10.51 -28.23
N SER A 359 9.28 11.04 -29.38
CA SER A 359 9.50 12.44 -29.77
C SER A 359 8.89 13.39 -28.74
N THR A 360 7.59 13.23 -28.44
CA THR A 360 6.91 14.08 -27.45
C THR A 360 7.54 14.01 -26.06
N ARG A 361 8.07 12.84 -25.65
CA ARG A 361 8.85 12.75 -24.39
C ARG A 361 10.15 13.53 -24.44
N ASN A 362 10.81 13.61 -25.59
CA ASN A 362 12.00 14.44 -25.74
C ASN A 362 11.64 15.93 -25.68
N ASP A 363 10.52 16.33 -26.28
CA ASP A 363 10.03 17.72 -26.21
C ASP A 363 9.70 18.13 -24.78
N LEU A 364 9.04 17.25 -24.01
CA LEU A 364 8.82 17.45 -22.57
C LEU A 364 10.15 17.55 -21.80
N ARG A 365 11.13 16.70 -22.11
CA ARG A 365 12.46 16.80 -21.47
C ARG A 365 13.13 18.13 -21.77
N GLN A 366 13.01 18.62 -23.00
CA GLN A 366 13.55 19.92 -23.39
C GLN A 366 12.83 21.06 -22.66
N LEU A 367 11.49 21.03 -22.61
CA LEU A 367 10.69 21.98 -21.83
C LEU A 367 11.19 22.08 -20.37
N PHE A 368 11.40 20.95 -19.69
CA PHE A 368 11.91 20.97 -18.32
C PHE A 368 13.36 21.45 -18.21
N LYS A 369 14.19 21.29 -19.24
CA LYS A 369 15.54 21.89 -19.29
C LYS A 369 15.43 23.40 -19.45
N ASP A 370 14.56 23.89 -20.32
CA ASP A 370 14.32 25.32 -20.55
C ASP A 370 13.84 26.01 -19.27
N MET A 371 12.87 25.42 -18.55
CA MET A 371 12.43 25.92 -17.24
C MET A 371 13.57 25.99 -16.22
N LYS A 372 14.45 24.97 -16.20
CA LYS A 372 15.61 24.95 -15.30
C LYS A 372 16.67 25.99 -15.71
N TYR A 373 16.83 26.24 -17.00
CA TYR A 373 17.72 27.27 -17.53
C TYR A 373 17.26 28.67 -17.09
N GLU A 374 15.97 28.99 -17.28
CA GLU A 374 15.37 30.25 -16.83
C GLU A 374 15.57 30.46 -15.33
N TYR A 375 15.25 29.43 -14.53
CA TYR A 375 15.45 29.48 -13.08
C TYR A 375 16.89 29.85 -12.71
N ARG A 376 17.90 29.34 -13.44
CA ARG A 376 19.32 29.60 -13.15
C ARG A 376 19.81 30.95 -13.65
N HIS A 377 19.37 31.42 -14.81
CA HIS A 377 19.89 32.63 -15.45
C HIS A 377 19.39 33.91 -14.78
N THR A 378 18.17 33.93 -14.27
CA THR A 378 17.68 35.06 -13.45
C THR A 378 18.46 35.18 -12.12
N LYS A 379 19.22 34.16 -11.69
CA LYS A 379 20.12 34.24 -10.52
C LYS A 379 21.43 35.00 -10.79
N MET A 380 21.78 35.24 -12.05
CA MET A 380 23.07 35.89 -12.40
C MET A 380 22.90 37.37 -12.73
N VAL A 381 21.66 37.86 -12.81
CA VAL A 381 21.31 39.23 -13.23
C VAL A 381 20.66 40.03 -12.09
N ALA A 382 20.38 39.37 -10.96
CA ALA A 382 19.96 39.96 -9.68
C ALA A 382 21.03 39.61 -8.63
#